data_AF-A0A5B2Z7X5-F1
#
_entry.id   AF-A0A5B2Z7X5-F1
#
_cell.length_a   1.000
_cell.length_b   1.000
_cell.length_c   1.000
_cell.angle_alpha   90.00
_cell.angle_beta   90.00
_cell.angle_gamma   90.00
#
_symmetry.space_group_name_H-M   'P 1'
#
loop_
_entity.id
_entity.type
_entity.pdbx_description
1 polymer ?
#
loop_
_entity_poly.entity_id
_entity_poly.type
_entity_poly.pdbx_seq_one_letter_code
_entity_poly.pdbx_strand_id
1 'polypeptide(L)'
;MSDPRAQIKALRDAMVAASPPQAGAWLVRLEAIEQAMTALLAERERLLHDVEAAEHSRDAAKLQQMKTAGQLKTLHKSLAAAAPDVAGSNDPQSDALRRIEWLANHGGSDPAAAEAAKAAEMDAPIPGRAVLEAVAAGERKFTKAQLDFSIAEAMVLTGWEMTPLELTQKGEPWLAELILRHQQGEAVG
;
A
#
# COMPACT_ATOMS: atom_id res chain seq x y z
N MET A 1 -43.11 -0.45 -0.25
CA MET A 1 -42.58 -0.89 -1.55
C MET A 1 -43.43 -2.05 -2.02
N SER A 2 -44.05 -1.96 -3.20
CA SER A 2 -44.90 -3.04 -3.74
C SER A 2 -44.07 -4.29 -4.04
N ASP A 3 -44.67 -5.48 -3.92
CA ASP A 3 -43.99 -6.75 -4.21
C ASP A 3 -43.58 -6.80 -5.70
N PRO A 4 -42.27 -6.85 -6.02
CA PRO A 4 -41.80 -6.89 -7.40
C PRO A 4 -42.29 -8.12 -8.15
N ARG A 5 -42.58 -9.24 -7.47
CA ARG A 5 -43.14 -10.44 -8.11
C ARG A 5 -44.56 -10.21 -8.60
N ALA A 6 -45.37 -9.47 -7.85
CA ALA A 6 -46.72 -9.10 -8.25
C ALA A 6 -46.71 -8.14 -9.46
N GLN A 7 -45.74 -7.22 -9.51
CA GLN A 7 -45.56 -6.29 -10.64
C GLN A 7 -45.13 -7.02 -11.91
N ILE A 8 -44.18 -7.98 -11.81
CA ILE A 8 -43.75 -8.79 -12.95
C ILE A 8 -44.91 -9.67 -13.47
N LYS A 9 -45.72 -10.23 -12.58
CA LYS A 9 -46.89 -11.01 -12.97
C LYS A 9 -47.93 -10.14 -13.71
N ALA A 10 -48.27 -8.97 -13.17
CA ALA A 10 -49.21 -8.05 -13.82
C ALA A 10 -48.71 -7.57 -15.19
N LEU A 11 -47.40 -7.32 -15.33
CA LEU A 11 -46.78 -6.98 -16.61
C LEU A 11 -46.90 -8.12 -17.62
N ARG A 12 -46.61 -9.36 -17.20
CA ARG A 12 -46.76 -10.56 -18.04
C ARG A 12 -48.20 -10.72 -18.53
N ASP A 13 -49.17 -10.61 -17.64
CA ASP A 13 -50.59 -10.76 -17.97
C ASP A 13 -51.03 -9.69 -18.98
N ALA A 14 -50.54 -8.45 -18.84
CA ALA A 14 -50.80 -7.35 -19.78
C ALA A 14 -50.15 -7.54 -21.16
N MET A 15 -48.98 -8.18 -21.23
CA MET A 15 -48.32 -8.50 -22.50
C MET A 15 -49.04 -9.62 -23.25
N VAL A 16 -49.57 -10.63 -22.55
CA VAL A 16 -50.32 -11.75 -23.16
C VAL A 16 -51.64 -11.26 -23.77
N ALA A 17 -52.29 -10.28 -23.14
CA ALA A 17 -53.55 -9.72 -23.62
C ALA A 17 -53.39 -8.62 -24.71
N ALA A 18 -52.16 -8.32 -25.16
CA ALA A 18 -51.89 -7.19 -26.04
C ALA A 18 -52.38 -7.41 -27.49
N SER A 19 -52.97 -6.37 -28.08
CA SER A 19 -53.26 -6.33 -29.52
C SER A 19 -51.97 -6.25 -30.37
N PRO A 20 -51.98 -6.57 -31.68
CA PRO A 20 -50.77 -6.56 -32.50
C PRO A 20 -49.97 -5.24 -32.47
N PRO A 21 -50.59 -4.04 -32.53
CA PRO A 21 -49.86 -2.78 -32.39
C PRO A 21 -49.24 -2.60 -30.99
N GLN A 22 -49.93 -3.04 -29.94
CA GLN A 22 -49.43 -2.97 -28.57
C GLN A 22 -48.27 -3.96 -28.36
N ALA A 23 -48.34 -5.15 -28.95
CA ALA A 23 -47.24 -6.12 -28.94
C ALA A 23 -45.98 -5.57 -29.62
N GLY A 24 -46.13 -4.87 -30.76
CA GLY A 24 -45.01 -4.17 -31.41
C GLY A 24 -44.37 -3.09 -30.51
N ALA A 25 -45.18 -2.30 -29.81
CA ALA A 25 -44.68 -1.32 -28.85
C ALA A 25 -43.98 -1.94 -27.64
N TRP A 26 -44.43 -3.12 -27.19
CA TRP A 26 -43.77 -3.89 -26.13
C TRP A 26 -42.40 -4.40 -26.57
N LEU A 27 -42.26 -4.92 -27.80
CA LEU A 27 -40.98 -5.38 -28.33
C LEU A 27 -39.93 -4.26 -28.35
N VAL A 28 -40.27 -3.08 -28.87
CA VAL A 28 -39.35 -1.92 -28.89
C VAL A 28 -38.93 -1.53 -27.46
N ARG A 29 -39.86 -1.56 -26.50
CA ARG A 29 -39.53 -1.27 -25.10
C ARG A 29 -38.62 -2.33 -24.48
N LEU A 30 -38.84 -3.61 -24.78
CA LEU A 30 -38.00 -4.70 -24.30
C LEU A 30 -36.58 -4.62 -24.87
N GLU A 31 -36.44 -4.35 -26.17
CA GLU A 31 -35.14 -4.11 -26.81
C GLU A 31 -34.40 -2.93 -26.17
N ALA A 32 -35.11 -1.83 -25.90
CA ALA A 32 -34.53 -0.68 -25.21
C ALA A 32 -34.09 -1.01 -23.77
N ILE A 33 -34.87 -1.83 -23.05
CA ILE A 33 -34.51 -2.30 -21.70
C ILE A 33 -33.28 -3.21 -21.76
N GLU A 34 -33.22 -4.13 -22.72
CA GLU A 34 -32.09 -5.04 -22.92
C GLU A 34 -30.79 -4.26 -23.19
N GLN A 35 -30.85 -3.26 -24.07
CA GLN A 35 -29.73 -2.37 -24.35
C GLN A 35 -29.31 -1.58 -23.10
N ALA A 36 -30.26 -1.02 -22.35
CA ALA A 36 -29.97 -0.29 -21.11
C ALA A 36 -29.35 -1.19 -20.04
N MET A 37 -29.85 -2.42 -19.88
CA MET A 37 -29.28 -3.40 -18.94
C MET A 37 -27.86 -3.78 -19.33
N THR A 38 -27.59 -3.97 -20.62
CA THR A 38 -26.25 -4.28 -21.13
C THR A 38 -25.28 -3.13 -20.84
N ALA A 39 -25.70 -1.88 -21.08
CA ALA A 39 -24.90 -0.70 -20.76
C ALA A 39 -24.63 -0.56 -19.26
N LEU A 40 -25.63 -0.83 -18.41
CA LEU A 40 -25.45 -0.79 -16.95
C LEU A 40 -24.52 -1.89 -16.44
N LEU A 41 -24.53 -3.09 -17.03
CA LEU A 41 -23.61 -4.16 -16.66
C LEU A 41 -22.17 -3.80 -17.03
N ALA A 42 -21.95 -3.29 -18.24
CA ALA A 42 -20.63 -2.82 -18.67
C ALA A 42 -20.10 -1.67 -17.78
N GLU A 43 -20.97 -0.72 -17.43
CA GLU A 43 -20.61 0.37 -16.52
C GLU A 43 -20.29 -0.14 -15.11
N ARG A 44 -21.06 -1.11 -14.61
CA ARG A 44 -20.78 -1.74 -13.31
C ARG A 44 -19.42 -2.42 -13.29
N GLU A 45 -19.07 -3.15 -14.35
CA GLU A 45 -17.76 -3.81 -14.46
C GLU A 45 -16.62 -2.78 -14.50
N ARG A 46 -16.78 -1.71 -15.28
CA ARG A 46 -15.83 -0.60 -15.31
C ARG A 46 -15.64 0.03 -13.93
N LEU A 47 -16.72 0.32 -13.22
CA LEU A 47 -16.68 0.92 -11.89
C LEU A 47 -16.02 0.01 -10.85
N LEU A 48 -16.20 -1.31 -10.95
CA LEU A 48 -15.52 -2.25 -10.06
C LEU A 48 -14.01 -2.22 -10.26
N HIS A 49 -13.55 -2.22 -11.52
CA HIS A 49 -12.12 -2.07 -11.81
C HIS A 49 -11.56 -0.70 -11.35
N ASP A 50 -12.32 0.38 -11.56
CA ASP A 50 -11.91 1.73 -11.11
C ASP A 50 -11.78 1.80 -9.59
N VAL A 51 -12.69 1.17 -8.85
CA VAL A 51 -12.64 1.10 -7.38
C VAL A 51 -11.41 0.32 -6.92
N GLU A 52 -11.15 -0.86 -7.50
CA GLU A 52 -9.98 -1.68 -7.18
C GLU A 52 -8.67 -0.91 -7.44
N ALA A 53 -8.55 -0.27 -8.60
CA ALA A 53 -7.39 0.57 -8.93
C ALA A 53 -7.21 1.75 -7.96
N ALA A 54 -8.32 2.39 -7.55
CA ALA A 54 -8.28 3.49 -6.59
C ALA A 54 -7.86 3.01 -5.19
N GLU A 55 -8.31 1.83 -4.75
CA GLU A 55 -7.90 1.22 -3.48
C GLU A 55 -6.42 0.88 -3.48
N HIS A 56 -5.93 0.25 -4.56
CA HIS A 56 -4.51 -0.04 -4.77
C HIS A 56 -3.65 1.22 -4.74
N SER A 57 -4.07 2.29 -5.41
CA SER A 57 -3.37 3.58 -5.40
C SER A 57 -3.36 4.21 -4.01
N ARG A 58 -4.48 4.17 -3.29
CA ARG A 58 -4.60 4.70 -1.92
C ARG A 58 -3.66 3.96 -0.97
N ASP A 59 -3.63 2.64 -1.05
CA ASP A 59 -2.86 1.80 -0.13
C ASP A 59 -1.36 1.93 -0.40
N ALA A 60 -0.94 2.03 -1.66
CA ALA A 60 0.42 2.38 -2.03
C ALA A 60 0.85 3.75 -1.48
N ALA A 61 0.00 4.79 -1.63
CA ALA A 61 0.30 6.12 -1.11
C ALA A 61 0.41 6.14 0.43
N LYS A 62 -0.50 5.43 1.12
CA LYS A 62 -0.47 5.30 2.58
C LYS A 62 0.79 4.58 3.06
N LEU A 63 1.20 3.52 2.37
CA LEU A 63 2.42 2.79 2.69
C LEU A 63 3.66 3.69 2.52
N GLN A 64 3.74 4.47 1.44
CA GLN A 64 4.83 5.44 1.25
C GLN A 64 4.85 6.50 2.36
N GLN A 65 3.68 7.04 2.75
CA GLN A 65 3.60 7.99 3.86
C GLN A 65 4.10 7.37 5.18
N MET A 66 3.71 6.13 5.49
CA MET A 66 4.19 5.40 6.67
C MET A 66 5.71 5.17 6.60
N LYS A 67 6.23 4.81 5.43
CA LYS A 67 7.67 4.62 5.19
C LYS A 67 8.45 5.89 5.50
N THR A 68 8.06 7.03 4.90
CA THR A 68 8.73 8.31 5.13
C THR A 68 8.65 8.74 6.59
N ALA A 69 7.47 8.65 7.22
CA ALA A 69 7.31 9.05 8.61
C ALA A 69 8.15 8.20 9.57
N GLY A 70 8.24 6.88 9.33
CA GLY A 70 9.05 6.00 10.16
C GLY A 70 10.55 6.16 9.91
N GLN A 71 10.99 6.38 8.67
CA GLN A 71 12.39 6.72 8.36
C GLN A 71 12.82 8.03 9.05
N LEU A 72 11.99 9.08 9.01
CA LEU A 72 12.23 10.33 9.73
C LEU A 72 12.34 10.11 11.25
N LYS A 73 11.46 9.28 11.82
CA LYS A 73 11.51 8.94 13.24
C LYS A 73 12.80 8.21 13.60
N THR A 74 13.25 7.27 12.78
CA THR A 74 14.54 6.57 12.98
C THR A 74 15.70 7.57 12.89
N LEU A 75 15.72 8.46 11.89
CA LEU A 75 16.73 9.50 11.76
C LEU A 75 16.81 10.39 13.00
N HIS A 76 15.67 10.87 13.52
CA HIS A 76 15.63 11.69 14.73
C HIS A 76 16.17 10.94 15.96
N LYS A 77 15.87 9.63 16.10
CA LYS A 77 16.40 8.81 17.18
C LYS A 77 17.91 8.61 17.06
N SER A 78 18.41 8.33 15.85
CA SER A 78 19.85 8.15 15.60
C SER A 78 20.61 9.45 15.88
N LEU A 79 20.07 10.60 15.46
CA LEU A 79 20.65 11.90 15.80
C LEU A 79 20.66 12.16 17.31
N ALA A 80 19.58 11.80 18.03
CA ALA A 80 19.53 11.94 19.48
C ALA A 80 20.55 11.04 20.20
N ALA A 81 20.78 9.82 19.70
CA ALA A 81 21.80 8.93 20.21
C ALA A 81 23.22 9.43 19.94
N ALA A 82 23.46 10.04 18.77
CA ALA A 82 24.77 10.59 18.39
C ALA A 82 25.12 11.89 19.12
N ALA A 83 24.12 12.69 19.51
CA ALA A 83 24.30 13.96 20.21
C ALA A 83 23.40 14.04 21.47
N PRO A 84 23.69 13.22 22.50
CA PRO A 84 22.84 13.13 23.70
C PRO A 84 22.85 14.42 24.53
N ASP A 85 23.91 15.21 24.44
CA ASP A 85 24.08 16.46 25.18
C ASP A 85 23.18 17.61 24.67
N VAL A 86 22.58 17.43 23.49
CA VAL A 86 21.62 18.40 22.94
C VAL A 86 20.21 18.06 23.42
N ALA A 87 19.73 18.88 24.36
CA ALA A 87 18.39 18.76 24.94
C ALA A 87 17.28 18.77 23.87
N GLY A 88 16.39 17.78 23.97
CA GLY A 88 15.21 17.70 23.12
C GLY A 88 14.15 18.74 23.47
N SER A 89 13.27 19.03 22.51
CA SER A 89 12.12 19.91 22.62
C SER A 89 10.87 19.26 22.00
N ASN A 90 9.77 20.01 21.94
CA ASN A 90 8.55 19.57 21.25
C ASN A 90 8.60 19.78 19.73
N ASP A 91 9.74 20.24 19.20
CA ASP A 91 9.97 20.38 17.76
C ASP A 91 11.13 19.45 17.33
N PRO A 92 10.81 18.23 16.86
CA PRO A 92 11.81 17.25 16.45
C PRO A 92 12.71 17.71 15.31
N GLN A 93 12.21 18.59 14.43
CA GLN A 93 12.99 19.09 13.29
C GLN A 93 14.03 20.11 13.76
N SER A 94 13.63 21.05 14.62
CA SER A 94 14.57 21.98 15.25
C SER A 94 15.60 21.25 16.12
N ASP A 95 15.21 20.19 16.82
CA ASP A 95 16.14 19.34 17.56
C ASP A 95 17.17 18.66 16.66
N ALA A 96 16.72 18.11 15.52
CA ALA A 96 17.60 17.46 14.56
C ALA A 96 18.66 18.44 14.02
N LEU A 97 18.25 19.67 13.65
CA LEU A 97 19.17 20.70 13.18
C LEU A 97 20.21 21.09 14.25
N ARG A 98 19.77 21.31 15.50
CA ARG A 98 20.68 21.61 16.62
C ARG A 98 21.67 20.48 16.88
N ARG A 99 21.22 19.22 16.75
CA ARG A 99 22.09 18.04 16.89
C ARG A 99 23.10 17.93 15.76
N ILE A 100 22.70 18.19 14.52
CA ILE A 100 23.61 18.23 13.37
C ILE A 100 24.67 19.33 13.55
N GLU A 101 24.26 20.54 13.96
CA GLU A 101 25.18 21.64 14.24
C GLU A 101 26.15 21.31 15.39
N TRP A 102 25.64 20.69 16.45
CA TRP A 102 26.48 20.24 17.55
C TRP A 102 27.51 19.20 17.10
N LEU A 103 27.08 18.18 16.34
CA LEU A 103 27.95 17.13 15.77
C LEU A 103 29.01 17.71 14.82
N ALA A 104 28.67 18.73 14.05
CA ALA A 104 29.63 19.40 13.17
C ALA A 104 30.76 20.09 13.95
N ASN A 105 30.48 20.59 15.15
CA ASN A 105 31.42 21.37 15.96
C ASN A 105 32.11 20.57 17.07
N HIS A 106 31.49 19.48 17.53
CA HIS A 106 31.92 18.70 18.70
C HIS A 106 32.04 17.19 18.39
N GLY A 107 31.73 16.78 17.17
CA GLY A 107 31.71 15.38 16.76
C GLY A 107 33.08 14.74 16.86
N GLY A 108 33.18 13.73 17.72
CA GLY A 108 34.22 12.72 17.72
C GLY A 108 33.61 11.35 17.41
N SER A 109 34.43 10.39 16.98
CA SER A 109 33.99 9.00 16.82
C SER A 109 33.80 8.34 18.19
N ASP A 110 32.65 8.54 18.83
CA ASP A 110 32.24 7.75 19.99
C ASP A 110 31.70 6.39 19.51
N PRO A 111 32.43 5.28 19.76
CA PRO A 111 32.00 3.96 19.32
C PRO A 111 30.69 3.51 19.99
N ALA A 112 30.41 3.95 21.22
CA ALA A 112 29.19 3.59 21.93
C ALA A 112 27.96 4.24 21.30
N ALA A 113 28.06 5.52 20.92
CA ALA A 113 27.02 6.23 20.19
C ALA A 113 26.76 5.62 18.80
N ALA A 114 27.82 5.20 18.10
CA ALA A 114 27.72 4.54 16.80
C ALA A 114 27.01 3.19 16.89
N GLU A 115 27.35 2.35 17.88
CA GLU A 115 26.69 1.06 18.12
C GLU A 115 25.22 1.23 18.54
N ALA A 116 24.91 2.22 19.37
CA ALA A 116 23.52 2.52 19.76
C ALA A 116 22.66 2.98 18.57
N ALA A 117 23.21 3.83 17.70
CA ALA A 117 22.53 4.27 16.47
C ALA A 117 22.30 3.10 15.51
N LYS A 118 23.30 2.22 15.35
CA LYS A 118 23.20 1.02 14.52
C LYS A 118 22.14 0.05 15.06
N ALA A 119 22.13 -0.22 16.36
CA ALA A 119 21.12 -1.07 16.99
C ALA A 119 19.70 -0.52 16.78
N ALA A 120 19.51 0.80 16.92
CA ALA A 120 18.22 1.45 16.71
C ALA A 120 17.72 1.33 15.25
N GLU A 121 18.62 1.36 14.26
CA GLU A 121 18.29 1.10 12.86
C GLU A 121 17.96 -0.38 12.61
N MET A 122 18.73 -1.30 13.20
CA MET A 122 18.57 -2.74 13.02
C MET A 122 17.23 -3.30 13.53
N ASP A 123 16.65 -2.64 14.54
CA ASP A 123 15.37 -3.00 15.15
C ASP A 123 14.22 -2.10 14.71
N ALA A 124 14.46 -1.15 13.79
CA ALA A 124 13.42 -0.29 13.28
C ALA A 124 12.31 -1.11 12.58
N PRO A 125 11.02 -0.77 12.77
CA PRO A 125 9.92 -1.48 12.11
C PRO A 125 9.98 -1.45 10.58
N ILE A 126 10.52 -0.38 10.01
CA ILE A 126 10.81 -0.29 8.57
C ILE A 126 12.26 -0.69 8.38
N PRO A 127 12.57 -1.73 7.59
CA PRO A 127 13.93 -2.17 7.39
C PRO A 127 14.74 -1.08 6.67
N GLY A 128 15.84 -0.68 7.31
CA GLY A 128 16.85 0.16 6.69
C GLY A 128 17.68 -0.62 5.67
N ARG A 129 18.54 0.08 4.92
CA ARG A 129 19.38 -0.53 3.89
C ARG A 129 20.26 -1.65 4.45
N ALA A 130 20.89 -1.43 5.60
CA ALA A 130 21.74 -2.44 6.23
C ALA A 130 20.95 -3.69 6.68
N VAL A 131 19.67 -3.54 7.08
CA VAL A 131 18.81 -4.69 7.39
C VAL A 131 18.52 -5.49 6.12
N LEU A 132 18.16 -4.79 5.03
CA LEU A 132 17.85 -5.42 3.76
C LEU A 132 19.07 -6.17 3.19
N GLU A 133 20.25 -5.56 3.22
CA GLU A 133 21.49 -6.19 2.73
C GLU A 133 21.82 -7.46 3.55
N ALA A 134 21.71 -7.41 4.88
CA ALA A 134 21.97 -8.56 5.74
C ALA A 134 20.93 -9.68 5.57
N VAL A 135 19.65 -9.35 5.30
CA VAL A 135 18.62 -10.36 5.02
C VAL A 135 18.80 -10.97 3.63
N ALA A 136 19.12 -10.16 2.61
CA ALA A 136 19.42 -10.64 1.27
C ALA A 136 20.63 -11.60 1.26
N ALA A 137 21.66 -11.29 2.05
CA ALA A 137 22.83 -12.15 2.25
C ALA A 137 22.54 -13.42 3.09
N GLY A 138 21.34 -13.55 3.69
CA GLY A 138 20.98 -14.66 4.56
C GLY A 138 21.66 -14.62 5.94
N GLU A 139 22.30 -13.51 6.30
CA GLU A 139 23.01 -13.33 7.58
C GLU A 139 22.03 -13.14 8.75
N ARG A 140 20.82 -12.66 8.46
CA ARG A 140 19.76 -12.51 9.45
C ARG A 140 18.37 -12.70 8.83
N LYS A 141 17.38 -12.70 9.71
CA LYS A 141 15.96 -12.61 9.36
C LYS A 141 15.41 -11.23 9.70
N PHE A 142 14.31 -10.89 9.05
CA PHE A 142 13.45 -9.79 9.44
C PHE A 142 12.86 -10.05 10.83
N THR A 143 12.66 -8.98 11.60
CA THR A 143 11.69 -9.03 12.70
C THR A 143 10.28 -9.14 12.13
N LYS A 144 9.30 -9.53 12.96
CA LYS A 144 7.90 -9.62 12.50
C LYS A 144 7.42 -8.31 11.85
N ALA A 145 7.72 -7.17 12.46
CA ALA A 145 7.30 -5.87 11.94
C ALA A 145 7.98 -5.54 10.59
N GLN A 146 9.26 -5.87 10.46
CA GLN A 146 10.02 -5.69 9.21
C GLN A 146 9.49 -6.60 8.11
N LEU A 147 9.12 -7.84 8.44
CA LEU A 147 8.55 -8.79 7.49
C LEU A 147 7.17 -8.33 7.01
N ASP A 148 6.27 -7.97 7.93
CA ASP A 148 4.93 -7.47 7.61
C ASP A 148 5.01 -6.24 6.68
N PHE A 149 5.94 -5.32 6.96
CA PHE A 149 6.19 -4.16 6.11
C PHE A 149 6.78 -4.55 4.76
N SER A 150 7.77 -5.44 4.73
CA SER A 150 8.43 -5.87 3.48
C SER A 150 7.49 -6.61 2.55
N ILE A 151 6.54 -7.39 3.09
CA ILE A 151 5.49 -8.03 2.30
C ILE A 151 4.57 -6.96 1.69
N ALA A 152 4.07 -6.01 2.50
CA ALA A 152 3.22 -4.94 2.00
C ALA A 152 3.93 -4.09 0.92
N GLU A 153 5.21 -3.80 1.10
CA GLU A 153 6.01 -3.08 0.10
C GLU A 153 6.22 -3.92 -1.16
N ALA A 154 6.56 -5.20 -1.03
CA ALA A 154 6.72 -6.10 -2.16
C ALA A 154 5.44 -6.21 -3.00
N MET A 155 4.27 -6.28 -2.35
CA MET A 155 3.00 -6.31 -3.08
C MET A 155 2.76 -5.04 -3.92
N VAL A 156 3.15 -3.85 -3.42
CA VAL A 156 3.11 -2.60 -4.21
C VAL A 156 4.08 -2.69 -5.40
N LEU A 157 5.29 -3.18 -5.15
CA LEU A 157 6.34 -3.28 -6.17
C LEU A 157 6.00 -4.28 -7.28
N THR A 158 5.22 -5.31 -6.98
CA THR A 158 4.70 -6.26 -7.96
C THR A 158 3.33 -5.86 -8.53
N GLY A 159 2.87 -4.63 -8.32
CA GLY A 159 1.60 -4.15 -8.87
C GLY A 159 0.37 -4.91 -8.39
N TRP A 160 0.44 -5.50 -7.19
CA TRP A 160 -0.58 -6.39 -6.61
C TRP A 160 -0.81 -7.70 -7.38
N GLU A 161 0.09 -8.08 -8.30
CA GLU A 161 0.02 -9.36 -9.02
C GLU A 161 0.30 -10.57 -8.11
N MET A 162 0.91 -10.33 -6.95
CA MET A 162 1.23 -11.38 -5.97
C MET A 162 0.52 -11.15 -4.64
N THR A 163 -0.06 -12.21 -4.11
CA THR A 163 -0.68 -12.22 -2.79
C THR A 163 0.37 -12.26 -1.67
N PRO A 164 0.02 -11.86 -0.42
CA PRO A 164 0.93 -11.97 0.72
C PRO A 164 1.49 -13.39 0.93
N LEU A 165 0.68 -14.41 0.64
CA LEU A 165 1.07 -15.81 0.78
C LEU A 165 2.15 -16.19 -0.23
N GLU A 166 1.97 -15.82 -1.49
CA GLU A 166 2.95 -16.07 -2.55
C GLU A 166 4.28 -15.36 -2.29
N LEU A 167 4.22 -14.12 -1.80
CA LEU A 167 5.40 -13.35 -1.40
C LEU A 167 6.13 -14.00 -0.21
N THR A 168 5.38 -14.51 0.77
CA THR A 168 5.98 -15.25 1.89
C THR A 168 6.67 -16.54 1.41
N GLN A 169 6.12 -17.21 0.41
CA GLN A 169 6.72 -18.41 -0.18
C GLN A 169 8.02 -18.15 -0.94
N LYS A 170 8.21 -16.94 -1.49
CA LYS A 170 9.50 -16.52 -2.10
C LYS A 170 10.62 -16.40 -1.08
N GLY A 171 10.28 -16.13 0.18
CA GLY A 171 11.21 -16.03 1.29
C GLY A 171 11.79 -14.63 1.53
N GLU A 172 12.28 -14.41 2.74
CA GLU A 172 12.79 -13.11 3.20
C GLU A 172 13.96 -12.55 2.37
N PRO A 173 14.96 -13.36 1.94
CA PRO A 173 16.06 -12.84 1.11
C PRO A 173 15.57 -12.26 -0.21
N TRP A 174 14.62 -12.93 -0.87
CA TRP A 174 14.04 -12.46 -2.12
C TRP A 174 13.27 -11.14 -1.93
N LEU A 175 12.51 -11.00 -0.84
CA LEU A 175 11.82 -9.75 -0.50
C LEU A 175 12.83 -8.61 -0.29
N ALA A 176 13.93 -8.87 0.41
CA ALA A 176 14.96 -7.88 0.65
C ALA A 176 15.65 -7.43 -0.65
N GLU A 177 15.98 -8.36 -1.55
CA GLU A 177 16.55 -8.06 -2.87
C GLU A 177 15.60 -7.24 -3.74
N LEU A 178 14.30 -7.58 -3.75
CA LEU A 178 13.27 -6.84 -4.49
C LEU A 178 13.25 -5.37 -4.06
N ILE A 179 13.19 -5.13 -2.76
CA ILE A 179 13.13 -3.78 -2.18
C ILE A 179 14.44 -3.03 -2.43
N LEU A 180 15.60 -3.68 -2.31
CA LEU A 180 16.91 -3.07 -2.59
C LEU A 180 17.05 -2.61 -4.04
N ARG A 181 16.65 -3.46 -5.00
CA ARG A 181 16.68 -3.10 -6.43
C ARG A 181 15.82 -1.87 -6.72
N HIS A 182 14.61 -1.82 -6.17
CA HIS A 182 13.75 -0.64 -6.29
C HIS A 182 14.39 0.62 -5.67
N GLN A 183 15.01 0.50 -4.49
CA GLN A 183 15.70 1.63 -3.85
C GLN A 183 16.89 2.15 -4.66
N GLN A 184 17.50 1.30 -5.49
CA GLN A 184 18.61 1.65 -6.37
C GLN A 184 18.12 2.23 -7.72
N GLY A 185 16.81 2.29 -7.95
CA GLY A 185 16.22 2.76 -9.19
C GLY A 185 16.23 1.73 -10.31
N GLU A 186 16.47 0.46 -10.00
CA GLU A 186 16.36 -0.63 -10.97
C GLU A 186 14.90 -0.99 -11.20
N ALA A 187 14.55 -1.31 -12.45
CA ALA A 187 13.21 -1.74 -12.81
C ALA A 187 12.88 -3.05 -12.09
N VAL A 188 11.82 -3.04 -11.29
CA VAL A 188 11.21 -4.24 -10.73
C VAL A 188 10.24 -4.75 -11.79
N GLY A 189 10.66 -5.81 -12.50
CA GLY A 189 9.83 -6.52 -13.48
C GLY A 189 9.13 -7.71 -12.88
#